data_AF-A0A1J3D2U9-F1
#
_entry.id   AF-A0A1J3D2U9-F1
#
_cell.length_a   1.000
_cell.length_b   1.000
_cell.length_c   1.000
_cell.angle_alpha   90.00
_cell.angle_beta   90.00
_cell.angle_gamma   90.00
#
_symmetry.space_group_name_H-M   'P 1'
#
loop_
_entity.id
_entity.type
_entity.pdbx_description
1 polymer ?
#
loop_
_entity_poly.entity_id
_entity_poly.type
_entity_poly.pdbx_seq_one_letter_code
_entity_poly.pdbx_strand_id
1 'polypeptide(L)'
;MLNSSYVSFTLIFLYCIFFSTLSSSLPVSEPELIAEEVHRKINESISRRKLGFLSCGTGNPIDDCWRCDKNWEKNRKHLADCGIGFGKNAIGGRDGEIYVVTDPGNDDPVNPKPGTLRYAVIQDEPLWIIFNRDMTIQLKEELIMNSFKTLDGRGTSVHIAGGPCITIQYVTNIIIHGLHIHDCKQGGNTYVRDSPEHYGWRTLSDGDGVSIFGGSHVWVDHC
;
A
#
# COMPACT_ATOMS: atom_id res chain seq x y z
N MET A 1 31.61 -26.50 44.20
CA MET A 1 30.18 -26.36 43.86
C MET A 1 29.94 -24.97 43.32
N LEU A 2 30.34 -24.74 42.08
CA LEU A 2 30.09 -23.56 41.28
C LEU A 2 30.03 -24.08 39.84
N ASN A 3 29.17 -23.49 39.00
CA ASN A 3 28.96 -23.77 37.57
C ASN A 3 27.92 -24.84 37.22
N SER A 4 26.65 -24.43 37.20
CA SER A 4 25.65 -25.06 36.32
C SER A 4 24.68 -24.03 35.72
N SER A 5 24.49 -22.87 36.36
CA SER A 5 23.49 -21.88 35.93
C SER A 5 23.94 -20.93 34.80
N TYR A 6 25.25 -20.78 34.56
CA TYR A 6 25.78 -19.86 33.53
C TYR A 6 25.76 -20.44 32.10
N VAL A 7 25.71 -21.77 31.95
CA VAL A 7 25.74 -22.43 30.63
C VAL A 7 24.37 -22.36 29.94
N SER A 8 23.28 -22.27 30.69
CA SER A 8 21.94 -22.18 30.11
C SER A 8 21.58 -20.79 29.57
N PHE A 9 22.16 -19.72 30.15
CA PHE A 9 21.91 -18.35 29.68
C PHE A 9 22.71 -17.98 28.43
N THR A 10 23.93 -18.53 28.27
CA THR A 10 24.76 -18.30 27.07
C THR A 10 24.23 -19.01 25.83
N LEU A 11 23.57 -20.16 25.98
CA LEU A 11 22.91 -20.88 24.88
C LEU A 11 21.65 -20.18 24.36
N ILE A 12 20.90 -19.49 25.21
CA ILE A 12 19.71 -18.72 24.80
C ILE A 12 20.13 -17.44 24.05
N PHE A 13 21.21 -16.79 24.48
CA PHE A 13 21.72 -15.59 23.81
C PHE A 13 22.29 -15.91 22.41
N LEU A 14 22.90 -17.09 22.21
CA LEU A 14 23.36 -17.52 20.88
C LEU A 14 22.21 -17.90 19.93
N TYR A 15 21.06 -18.34 20.44
CA TYR A 15 19.89 -18.66 19.60
C TYR A 15 19.18 -17.40 19.09
N CYS A 16 19.21 -16.30 19.86
CA CYS A 16 18.65 -15.02 19.43
C CYS A 16 19.50 -14.32 18.36
N ILE A 17 20.81 -14.57 18.31
CA ILE A 17 21.71 -13.99 17.28
C ILE A 17 21.53 -14.71 15.92
N PHE A 18 20.98 -15.93 15.91
CA PHE A 18 20.69 -16.66 14.66
C PHE A 18 19.32 -16.33 14.03
N PHE A 19 18.43 -15.63 14.74
CA PHE A 19 17.11 -15.23 14.23
C PHE A 19 16.97 -13.72 13.97
N SER A 20 18.03 -12.94 14.13
CA SER A 20 18.14 -11.67 13.40
C SER A 20 18.51 -11.96 11.94
N THR A 21 17.62 -12.67 11.23
CA THR A 21 17.58 -12.51 9.78
C THR A 21 17.22 -11.07 9.54
N LEU A 22 18.24 -10.27 9.28
CA LEU A 22 18.12 -9.01 8.56
C LEU A 22 17.16 -9.30 7.40
N SER A 23 15.90 -8.85 7.51
CA SER A 23 14.96 -8.86 6.39
C SER A 23 15.42 -7.79 5.41
N SER A 24 16.62 -7.98 4.84
CA SER A 24 16.96 -7.35 3.58
C SER A 24 16.03 -7.99 2.56
N SER A 25 15.26 -7.17 1.86
CA SER A 25 14.61 -7.60 0.63
C SER A 25 15.69 -8.19 -0.27
N LEU A 26 15.72 -9.51 -0.42
CA LEU A 26 16.61 -10.15 -1.39
C LEU A 26 16.30 -9.52 -2.76
N PRO A 27 17.32 -9.20 -3.57
CA PRO A 27 17.06 -8.78 -4.94
C PRO A 27 16.18 -9.84 -5.59
N VAL A 28 15.19 -9.38 -6.37
CA VAL A 28 14.28 -10.28 -7.08
C VAL A 28 15.13 -11.29 -7.84
N SER A 29 14.99 -12.57 -7.49
CA SER A 29 15.62 -13.66 -8.20
C SER A 29 15.02 -13.71 -9.60
N GLU A 30 15.84 -13.46 -10.62
CA GLU A 30 15.47 -13.58 -12.05
C GLU A 30 14.48 -12.50 -12.54
N PRO A 31 14.90 -11.23 -12.59
CA PRO A 31 14.05 -10.12 -13.08
C PRO A 31 13.60 -10.33 -14.54
N GLU A 32 14.37 -11.07 -15.34
CA GLU A 32 14.02 -11.45 -16.70
C GLU A 32 12.74 -12.28 -16.75
N LEU A 33 12.54 -13.23 -15.83
CA LEU A 33 11.33 -14.04 -15.80
C LEU A 33 10.08 -13.21 -15.50
N ILE A 34 10.21 -12.17 -14.66
CA ILE A 34 9.11 -11.25 -14.39
C ILE A 34 8.78 -10.43 -15.64
N ALA A 35 9.80 -9.93 -16.34
CA ALA A 35 9.61 -9.23 -17.60
C ALA A 35 8.95 -10.14 -18.66
N GLU A 36 9.40 -11.38 -18.79
CA GLU A 36 8.81 -12.38 -19.70
C GLU A 36 7.34 -12.69 -19.36
N GLU A 37 7.02 -12.84 -18.06
CA GLU A 37 5.64 -13.04 -17.61
C GLU A 37 4.74 -11.86 -18.00
N VAL A 38 5.22 -10.62 -17.85
CA VAL A 38 4.50 -9.41 -18.26
C VAL A 38 4.23 -9.43 -19.76
N HIS A 39 5.26 -9.68 -20.59
CA HIS A 39 5.11 -9.76 -22.04
C HIS A 39 4.11 -10.85 -22.46
N ARG A 40 4.19 -12.02 -21.82
CA ARG A 40 3.25 -13.13 -22.05
C ARG A 40 1.80 -12.71 -21.74
N LYS A 41 1.55 -12.14 -20.57
CA LYS A 41 0.20 -11.68 -20.16
C LYS A 41 -0.36 -10.62 -21.10
N ILE A 42 0.48 -9.68 -21.56
CA ILE A 42 0.09 -8.68 -22.56
C ILE A 42 -0.28 -9.35 -23.88
N ASN A 43 0.56 -10.22 -24.42
CA ASN A 43 0.29 -10.91 -25.68
C ASN A 43 -0.99 -11.77 -25.64
N GLU A 44 -1.23 -12.46 -24.53
CA GLU A 44 -2.48 -13.20 -24.30
C GLU A 44 -3.71 -12.29 -24.30
N SER A 45 -3.64 -11.15 -23.61
CA SER A 45 -4.75 -10.18 -23.55
C SER A 45 -5.05 -9.56 -24.93
N ILE A 46 -4.03 -9.20 -25.71
CA ILE A 46 -4.17 -8.70 -27.09
C ILE A 46 -4.77 -9.79 -28.00
N SER A 47 -4.33 -11.03 -27.84
CA SER A 47 -4.84 -12.16 -28.63
C SER A 47 -6.32 -12.42 -28.32
N ARG A 48 -6.71 -12.41 -27.04
CA ARG A 48 -8.11 -12.52 -26.60
C ARG A 48 -8.97 -11.40 -27.18
N ARG A 49 -8.48 -10.15 -27.19
CA ARG A 49 -9.17 -9.02 -27.82
C ARG A 49 -9.40 -9.23 -29.32
N LYS A 50 -8.41 -9.77 -30.05
CA LYS A 50 -8.50 -10.03 -31.50
C LYS A 50 -9.51 -11.12 -31.88
N LEU A 51 -9.85 -12.02 -30.96
CA LEU A 51 -10.73 -13.18 -31.22
C LEU A 51 -12.24 -12.87 -31.24
N GLY A 52 -12.69 -11.65 -30.90
CA GLY A 52 -14.03 -11.18 -31.32
C GLY A 52 -14.93 -10.48 -30.28
N PHE A 53 -15.26 -9.22 -30.63
CA PHE A 53 -16.51 -8.43 -30.57
C PHE A 53 -17.49 -8.42 -29.37
N LEU A 54 -17.42 -9.33 -28.39
CA LEU A 54 -18.35 -9.35 -27.23
C LEU A 54 -17.66 -9.47 -25.86
N SER A 55 -16.33 -9.51 -25.81
CA SER A 55 -15.61 -9.54 -24.53
C SER A 55 -15.42 -8.12 -23.98
N CYS A 56 -15.57 -7.96 -22.66
CA CYS A 56 -15.28 -6.70 -21.97
C CYS A 56 -13.78 -6.29 -22.09
N GLY A 57 -12.91 -7.22 -22.51
CA GLY A 57 -11.47 -7.04 -22.57
C GLY A 57 -11.03 -5.93 -23.52
N THR A 58 -10.30 -4.97 -22.97
CA THR A 58 -9.62 -3.87 -23.66
C THR A 58 -8.26 -4.30 -24.22
N GLY A 59 -7.74 -5.46 -23.82
CA GLY A 59 -6.39 -5.92 -24.14
C GLY A 59 -5.31 -5.39 -23.19
N ASN A 60 -5.70 -4.77 -22.07
CA ASN A 60 -4.83 -4.52 -20.93
C ASN A 60 -5.10 -5.62 -19.88
N PRO A 61 -4.15 -6.51 -19.57
CA PRO A 61 -4.40 -7.66 -18.71
C PRO A 61 -4.73 -7.29 -17.25
N ILE A 62 -4.26 -6.14 -16.74
CA ILE A 62 -4.59 -5.65 -15.40
C ILE A 62 -6.05 -5.20 -15.39
N ASP A 63 -6.41 -4.29 -16.30
CA ASP A 63 -7.76 -3.72 -16.37
C ASP A 63 -8.80 -4.79 -16.68
N ASP A 64 -8.51 -5.67 -17.62
CA ASP A 64 -9.43 -6.73 -18.04
C ASP A 64 -9.72 -7.73 -16.90
N CYS A 65 -8.81 -7.86 -15.92
CA CYS A 65 -8.97 -8.74 -14.77
C CYS A 65 -10.06 -8.24 -13.82
N TRP A 66 -10.11 -6.94 -13.51
CA TRP A 66 -11.06 -6.41 -12.53
C TRP A 66 -12.22 -5.61 -13.14
N ARG A 67 -12.00 -4.86 -14.23
CA ARG A 67 -13.06 -4.02 -14.85
C ARG A 67 -14.18 -4.86 -15.45
N CYS A 68 -13.89 -6.11 -15.79
CA CYS A 68 -14.86 -7.02 -16.38
C CYS A 68 -15.75 -7.73 -15.36
N ASP A 69 -15.48 -7.57 -14.07
CA ASP A 69 -16.41 -8.01 -13.04
C ASP A 69 -17.57 -7.00 -12.89
N LYS A 70 -18.76 -7.39 -13.33
CA LYS A 70 -19.99 -6.58 -13.17
C LYS A 70 -20.36 -6.37 -11.70
N ASN A 71 -19.85 -7.19 -10.79
CA ASN A 71 -20.07 -7.10 -9.35
C ASN A 71 -18.82 -6.59 -8.61
N TRP A 72 -17.93 -5.85 -9.28
CA TRP A 72 -16.68 -5.36 -8.69
C TRP A 72 -16.89 -4.65 -7.33
N GLU A 73 -18.01 -3.95 -7.12
CA GLU A 73 -18.31 -3.31 -5.84
C GLU A 73 -18.42 -4.30 -4.68
N LYS A 74 -19.02 -5.47 -4.92
CA LYS A 74 -19.16 -6.56 -3.94
C LYS A 74 -17.87 -7.37 -3.82
N ASN A 75 -17.10 -7.45 -4.92
CA ASN A 75 -15.84 -8.18 -5.01
C ASN A 75 -14.63 -7.24 -5.02
N ARG A 76 -14.73 -6.11 -4.31
CA ARG A 76 -13.78 -4.98 -4.42
C ARG A 76 -12.33 -5.41 -4.27
N LYS A 77 -12.09 -6.32 -3.33
CA LYS A 77 -10.79 -6.90 -2.99
C LYS A 77 -10.16 -7.76 -4.08
N HIS A 78 -10.93 -8.24 -5.07
CA HIS A 78 -10.42 -9.01 -6.20
C HIS A 78 -9.35 -8.27 -7.00
N LEU A 79 -9.39 -6.92 -6.98
CA LEU A 79 -8.36 -6.08 -7.59
C LEU A 79 -6.94 -6.52 -7.19
N ALA A 80 -6.72 -6.92 -5.93
CA ALA A 80 -5.40 -7.31 -5.42
C ALA A 80 -4.79 -8.53 -6.14
N ASP A 81 -5.59 -9.34 -6.84
CA ASP A 81 -5.10 -10.50 -7.58
C ASP A 81 -4.75 -10.15 -9.05
N CYS A 82 -4.99 -8.91 -9.48
CA CYS A 82 -4.84 -8.47 -10.87
C CYS A 82 -3.45 -7.88 -11.19
N GLY A 83 -2.60 -7.68 -10.19
CA GLY A 83 -1.26 -7.11 -10.36
C GLY A 83 -0.36 -7.98 -11.26
N ILE A 84 0.50 -7.34 -12.03
CA ILE A 84 1.56 -7.99 -12.83
C ILE A 84 2.89 -7.26 -12.63
N GLY A 85 4.00 -7.84 -13.11
CA GLY A 85 5.33 -7.25 -12.96
C GLY A 85 5.88 -7.39 -11.54
N PHE A 86 6.83 -6.53 -11.17
CA PHE A 86 7.52 -6.63 -9.88
C PHE A 86 6.61 -6.36 -8.67
N GLY A 87 5.56 -5.54 -8.84
CA GLY A 87 4.57 -5.24 -7.80
C GLY A 87 3.46 -6.29 -7.64
N LYS A 88 3.45 -7.36 -8.46
CA LYS A 88 2.32 -8.32 -8.54
C LYS A 88 1.94 -9.02 -7.22
N ASN A 89 2.87 -9.07 -6.26
CA ASN A 89 2.65 -9.70 -4.97
C ASN A 89 2.09 -8.72 -3.91
N ALA A 90 1.83 -7.46 -4.27
CA ALA A 90 1.19 -6.50 -3.37
C ALA A 90 -0.26 -6.94 -3.11
N ILE A 91 -0.53 -7.51 -1.94
CA ILE A 91 -1.90 -7.91 -1.56
C ILE A 91 -2.70 -6.79 -0.89
N GLY A 92 -2.03 -5.70 -0.51
CA GLY A 92 -2.67 -4.58 0.18
C GLY A 92 -3.38 -5.02 1.46
N GLY A 93 -4.59 -4.48 1.67
CA GLY A 93 -5.49 -4.86 2.75
C GLY A 93 -6.53 -5.93 2.39
N ARG A 94 -6.30 -6.76 1.36
CA ARG A 94 -7.26 -7.76 0.86
C ARG A 94 -7.86 -8.62 1.97
N ASP A 95 -7.01 -9.04 2.90
CA ASP A 95 -7.35 -10.04 3.92
C ASP A 95 -7.85 -9.42 5.24
N GLY A 96 -8.12 -8.12 5.27
CA GLY A 96 -8.67 -7.42 6.44
C GLY A 96 -9.99 -6.71 6.17
N GLU A 97 -10.50 -5.96 7.13
CA GLU A 97 -11.84 -5.35 7.01
C GLU A 97 -11.88 -4.16 6.04
N ILE A 98 -13.08 -3.84 5.56
CA ILE A 98 -13.30 -2.58 4.84
C ILE A 98 -13.40 -1.44 5.84
N TYR A 99 -12.56 -0.44 5.70
CA TYR A 99 -12.66 0.82 6.42
C TYR A 99 -13.20 1.90 5.50
N VAL A 100 -14.19 2.67 5.96
CA VAL A 100 -14.78 3.75 5.18
C VAL A 100 -14.34 5.09 5.72
N VAL A 101 -13.60 5.86 4.93
CA VAL A 101 -13.28 7.26 5.22
C VAL A 101 -14.55 8.09 5.03
N THR A 102 -14.93 8.81 6.08
CA THR A 102 -16.15 9.63 6.12
C THR A 102 -15.87 11.11 6.35
N ASP A 103 -14.71 11.42 6.91
CA ASP A 103 -14.27 12.76 7.24
C ASP A 103 -12.96 13.09 6.48
N PRO A 104 -13.04 13.97 5.46
CA PRO A 104 -11.84 14.46 4.76
C PRO A 104 -11.13 15.60 5.50
N GLY A 105 -11.78 16.17 6.53
CA GLY A 105 -11.21 17.20 7.37
C GLY A 105 -10.49 16.62 8.59
N ASN A 106 -10.13 17.52 9.52
CA ASN A 106 -9.58 17.15 10.83
C ASN A 106 -8.30 16.32 10.80
N ASP A 107 -7.46 16.51 9.78
CA ASP A 107 -6.14 15.89 9.77
C ASP A 107 -5.33 16.35 11.00
N ASP A 108 -4.91 15.39 11.80
CA ASP A 108 -4.03 15.57 12.95
C ASP A 108 -2.88 14.57 12.80
N PRO A 109 -1.65 15.05 12.50
CA PRO A 109 -0.51 14.19 12.25
C PRO A 109 -0.16 13.24 13.40
N VAL A 110 -0.54 13.56 14.64
CA VAL A 110 -0.20 12.78 15.84
C VAL A 110 -1.40 12.05 16.42
N ASN A 111 -2.59 12.66 16.40
CA ASN A 111 -3.80 12.10 17.02
C ASN A 111 -4.97 12.02 16.03
N PRO A 112 -4.84 11.22 14.95
CA PRO A 112 -5.89 11.12 13.96
C PRO A 112 -7.16 10.49 14.56
N LYS A 113 -8.33 10.95 14.12
CA LYS A 113 -9.62 10.49 14.63
C LYS A 113 -10.20 9.37 13.76
N PRO A 114 -10.93 8.40 14.34
CA PRO A 114 -11.74 7.47 13.56
C PRO A 114 -12.64 8.21 12.55
N GLY A 115 -12.82 7.64 11.37
CA GLY A 115 -13.47 8.25 10.21
C GLY A 115 -12.54 9.02 9.26
N THR A 116 -11.30 9.34 9.68
CA THR A 116 -10.29 10.00 8.81
C THR A 116 -9.43 8.99 8.05
N LEU A 117 -8.79 9.45 6.96
CA LEU A 117 -7.82 8.66 6.20
C LEU A 117 -6.57 8.31 7.03
N ARG A 118 -6.01 9.29 7.76
CA ARG A 118 -4.80 9.07 8.57
C ARG A 118 -5.02 8.02 9.65
N TYR A 119 -6.18 8.02 10.30
CA TYR A 119 -6.51 6.98 11.28
C TYR A 119 -6.48 5.60 10.63
N ALA A 120 -7.06 5.45 9.44
CA ALA A 120 -7.15 4.16 8.75
C ALA A 120 -5.78 3.59 8.35
N VAL A 121 -4.91 4.42 7.77
CA VAL A 121 -3.64 3.92 7.20
C VAL A 121 -2.61 3.50 8.24
N ILE A 122 -2.72 3.99 9.48
CA ILE A 122 -1.77 3.65 10.54
C ILE A 122 -2.14 2.38 11.30
N GLN A 123 -3.38 1.86 11.19
CA GLN A 123 -3.80 0.69 11.98
C GLN A 123 -2.90 -0.53 11.73
N ASP A 124 -2.77 -1.41 12.72
CA ASP A 124 -1.94 -2.61 12.60
C ASP A 124 -2.61 -3.67 11.73
N GLU A 125 -3.93 -3.82 11.85
CA GLU A 125 -4.67 -4.77 11.03
C GLU A 125 -4.63 -4.40 9.53
N PRO A 126 -4.67 -5.39 8.63
CA PRO A 126 -4.88 -5.12 7.23
C PRO A 126 -6.21 -4.37 7.01
N LEU A 127 -6.22 -3.35 6.14
CA LEU A 127 -7.44 -2.61 5.86
C LEU A 127 -7.60 -2.29 4.37
N TRP A 128 -8.79 -2.57 3.86
CA TRP A 128 -9.22 -2.11 2.54
C TRP A 128 -9.98 -0.80 2.69
N ILE A 129 -9.29 0.31 2.45
CA ILE A 129 -9.78 1.65 2.75
C ILE A 129 -10.49 2.22 1.53
N ILE A 130 -11.77 2.56 1.72
CA ILE A 130 -12.64 3.18 0.71
C ILE A 130 -13.15 4.54 1.20
N PHE A 131 -13.82 5.26 0.32
CA PHE A 131 -14.29 6.62 0.59
C PHE A 131 -15.81 6.68 0.40
N ASN A 132 -16.52 7.34 1.32
CA ASN A 132 -17.99 7.34 1.29
C ASN A 132 -18.60 8.30 0.27
N ARG A 133 -17.85 9.29 -0.20
CA ARG A 133 -18.27 10.32 -1.16
C ARG A 133 -17.04 10.95 -1.81
N ASP A 134 -17.29 11.77 -2.82
CA ASP A 134 -16.28 12.64 -3.41
C ASP A 134 -15.70 13.57 -2.33
N MET A 135 -14.37 13.67 -2.27
CA MET A 135 -13.71 14.49 -1.25
C MET A 135 -12.31 14.92 -1.66
N THR A 136 -11.91 16.07 -1.15
CA THR A 136 -10.52 16.54 -1.19
C THR A 136 -9.95 16.50 0.22
N ILE A 137 -8.89 15.73 0.40
CA ILE A 137 -8.17 15.54 1.66
C ILE A 137 -6.89 16.36 1.57
N GLN A 138 -6.84 17.45 2.32
CA GLN A 138 -5.62 18.23 2.50
C GLN A 138 -4.94 17.75 3.77
N LEU A 139 -3.84 17.03 3.61
CA LEU A 139 -3.03 16.57 4.72
C LEU A 139 -2.20 17.76 5.25
N LYS A 140 -2.00 17.80 6.57
CA LYS A 140 -1.09 18.76 7.22
C LYS A 140 0.36 18.28 7.14
N GLU A 141 0.57 16.97 7.12
CA GLU A 141 1.87 16.30 7.10
C GLU A 141 1.83 15.05 6.23
N GLU A 142 2.99 14.48 5.88
CA GLU A 142 3.08 13.24 5.11
C GLU A 142 2.14 12.17 5.69
N LEU A 143 1.37 11.51 4.82
CA LEU A 143 0.54 10.36 5.20
C LEU A 143 1.43 9.11 5.23
N ILE A 144 2.06 8.88 6.38
CA ILE A 144 2.87 7.67 6.60
C ILE A 144 1.93 6.48 6.78
N MET A 145 2.12 5.48 5.93
CA MET A 145 1.29 4.27 5.91
C MET A 145 1.94 3.13 6.71
N ASN A 146 1.13 2.37 7.45
CA ASN A 146 1.51 1.05 7.98
C ASN A 146 1.32 -0.03 6.89
N SER A 147 1.87 -1.23 7.08
CA SER A 147 1.80 -2.35 6.13
C SER A 147 0.36 -2.84 5.92
N PHE A 148 0.13 -3.58 4.82
CA PHE A 148 -1.15 -4.24 4.51
C PHE A 148 -2.33 -3.28 4.35
N LYS A 149 -2.15 -2.23 3.54
CA LYS A 149 -3.17 -1.21 3.29
C LYS A 149 -3.50 -1.14 1.81
N THR A 150 -4.79 -1.06 1.52
CA THR A 150 -5.26 -0.65 0.20
C THR A 150 -5.96 0.68 0.32
N LEU A 151 -5.55 1.68 -0.45
CA LEU A 151 -6.36 2.86 -0.73
C LEU A 151 -7.08 2.64 -2.06
N ASP A 152 -8.41 2.59 -2.05
CA ASP A 152 -9.20 2.29 -3.23
C ASP A 152 -10.28 3.35 -3.48
N GLY A 153 -9.94 4.30 -4.35
CA GLY A 153 -10.78 5.43 -4.73
C GLY A 153 -11.93 5.10 -5.67
N ARG A 154 -12.07 3.86 -6.16
CA ARG A 154 -13.15 3.52 -7.11
C ARG A 154 -14.53 3.92 -6.58
N GLY A 155 -15.42 4.37 -7.46
CA GLY A 155 -16.79 4.76 -7.11
C GLY A 155 -16.93 6.18 -6.51
N THR A 156 -15.83 6.88 -6.28
CA THR A 156 -15.80 8.26 -5.76
C THR A 156 -14.65 9.05 -6.38
N SER A 157 -14.76 10.37 -6.49
CA SER A 157 -13.66 11.24 -6.88
C SER A 157 -12.92 11.72 -5.63
N VAL A 158 -11.74 11.16 -5.38
CA VAL A 158 -10.96 11.42 -4.16
C VAL A 158 -9.64 12.09 -4.54
N HIS A 159 -9.42 13.27 -3.98
CA HIS A 159 -8.22 14.06 -4.21
C HIS A 159 -7.39 14.12 -2.93
N ILE A 160 -6.11 13.76 -2.99
CA ILE A 160 -5.11 14.08 -1.97
C ILE A 160 -4.27 15.22 -2.53
N ALA A 161 -4.51 16.44 -2.04
CA ALA A 161 -3.98 17.64 -2.68
C ALA A 161 -3.82 18.85 -1.75
N GLY A 162 -2.94 19.77 -2.16
CA GLY A 162 -2.75 21.08 -1.51
C GLY A 162 -1.96 21.04 -0.20
N GLY A 163 -1.41 19.88 0.16
CA GLY A 163 -0.53 19.67 1.32
C GLY A 163 0.46 18.54 1.00
N PRO A 164 1.16 18.00 1.99
CA PRO A 164 1.97 16.79 1.80
C PRO A 164 1.11 15.60 1.37
N CYS A 165 1.73 14.58 0.78
CA CYS A 165 1.03 13.43 0.22
C CYS A 165 1.51 12.13 0.85
N ILE A 166 1.61 11.04 0.10
CA ILE A 166 1.71 9.68 0.65
C ILE A 166 3.18 9.27 0.83
N THR A 167 3.49 8.67 1.98
CA THR A 167 4.83 8.13 2.27
C THR A 167 4.73 6.66 2.69
N ILE A 168 5.36 5.79 1.91
CA ILE A 168 5.51 4.35 2.15
C ILE A 168 6.95 4.12 2.59
N GLN A 169 7.16 4.04 3.90
CA GLN A 169 8.49 3.93 4.48
C GLN A 169 8.62 2.63 5.30
N TYR A 170 9.58 1.77 4.92
CA TYR A 170 9.90 0.52 5.63
C TYR A 170 8.70 -0.41 5.89
N VAL A 171 7.70 -0.39 5.00
CA VAL A 171 6.48 -1.20 5.09
C VAL A 171 6.28 -2.04 3.84
N THR A 172 5.37 -3.01 3.91
CA THR A 172 5.09 -3.91 2.79
C THR A 172 3.59 -4.07 2.52
N ASN A 173 3.26 -4.59 1.34
CA ASN A 173 1.90 -4.90 0.92
C ASN A 173 1.00 -3.67 0.92
N ILE A 174 1.29 -2.74 0.01
CA ILE A 174 0.51 -1.52 -0.19
C ILE A 174 -0.07 -1.50 -1.59
N ILE A 175 -1.36 -1.21 -1.70
CA ILE A 175 -2.02 -0.89 -2.97
C ILE A 175 -2.56 0.53 -2.89
N ILE A 176 -2.24 1.37 -3.87
CA ILE A 176 -2.86 2.70 -4.05
C ILE A 176 -3.52 2.69 -5.42
N HIS A 177 -4.84 2.82 -5.44
CA HIS A 177 -5.62 2.69 -6.65
C HIS A 177 -6.73 3.75 -6.76
N GLY A 178 -6.83 4.40 -7.91
CA GLY A 178 -7.99 5.25 -8.24
C GLY A 178 -8.05 6.57 -7.48
N LEU A 179 -6.92 7.11 -7.01
CA LEU A 179 -6.86 8.40 -6.30
C LEU A 179 -6.27 9.49 -7.20
N HIS A 180 -6.79 10.71 -7.12
CA HIS A 180 -6.14 11.87 -7.71
C HIS A 180 -5.12 12.46 -6.73
N ILE A 181 -3.83 12.35 -7.04
CA ILE A 181 -2.75 12.85 -6.18
C ILE A 181 -2.03 13.99 -6.90
N HIS A 182 -2.16 15.21 -6.42
CA HIS A 182 -1.63 16.39 -7.11
C HIS A 182 -1.41 17.57 -6.17
N ASP A 183 -0.70 18.60 -6.66
CA ASP A 183 -0.37 19.81 -5.89
C ASP A 183 0.28 19.52 -4.53
N CYS A 184 1.03 18.43 -4.44
CA CYS A 184 1.71 18.01 -3.23
C CYS A 184 2.75 19.07 -2.82
N LYS A 185 2.83 19.33 -1.52
CA LYS A 185 3.68 20.36 -0.91
C LYS A 185 4.58 19.73 0.14
N GLN A 186 5.70 20.39 0.38
CA GLN A 186 6.60 20.07 1.47
C GLN A 186 5.88 20.15 2.82
N GLY A 187 6.06 19.11 3.64
CA GLY A 187 5.70 19.07 5.06
C GLY A 187 6.93 18.83 5.92
N GLY A 188 6.73 18.67 7.23
CA GLY A 188 7.73 18.22 8.18
C GLY A 188 7.99 19.23 9.30
N ASN A 189 9.11 19.02 10.00
CA ASN A 189 9.47 19.72 11.24
C ASN A 189 8.42 19.56 12.34
N THR A 190 7.86 18.36 12.44
CA THR A 190 6.87 18.01 13.46
C THR A 190 6.85 16.51 13.71
N TYR A 191 6.09 16.09 14.71
CA TYR A 191 5.82 14.68 14.97
C TYR A 191 4.71 14.18 14.04
N VAL A 192 4.93 12.99 13.48
CA VAL A 192 3.94 12.29 12.64
C VAL A 192 3.83 10.84 13.09
N ARG A 193 2.59 10.39 13.25
CA ARG A 193 2.22 9.03 13.62
C ARG A 193 2.23 8.10 12.41
N ASP A 194 2.82 6.93 12.58
CA ASP A 194 2.95 5.88 11.57
C ASP A 194 2.33 4.53 12.02
N SER A 195 2.10 4.34 13.32
CA SER A 195 1.33 3.23 13.88
C SER A 195 0.45 3.67 15.07
N PRO A 196 -0.44 2.81 15.61
CA PRO A 196 -1.25 3.18 16.77
C PRO A 196 -0.40 3.48 18.02
N GLU A 197 0.76 2.84 18.16
CA GLU A 197 1.67 2.97 19.30
C GLU A 197 2.88 3.88 19.04
N HIS A 198 3.21 4.17 17.78
CA HIS A 198 4.43 4.89 17.42
C HIS A 198 4.16 6.18 16.65
N TYR A 199 4.94 7.22 16.98
CA TYR A 199 5.08 8.44 16.18
C TYR A 199 6.50 8.98 16.34
N GLY A 200 7.03 9.59 15.27
CA GLY A 200 8.41 10.06 15.21
C GLY A 200 8.53 11.48 14.70
N TRP A 201 9.66 12.13 14.98
CA TRP A 201 9.98 13.44 14.42
C TRP A 201 10.30 13.30 12.93
N ARG A 202 9.65 14.12 12.09
CA ARG A 202 9.86 14.17 10.64
C ARG A 202 10.58 15.44 10.26
N THR A 203 11.66 15.30 9.51
CA THR A 203 12.30 16.44 8.84
C THR A 203 11.49 16.85 7.61
N LEU A 204 11.97 17.86 6.89
CA LEU A 204 11.34 18.33 5.68
C LEU A 204 11.22 17.22 4.64
N SER A 205 10.03 17.11 4.04
CA SER A 205 9.73 16.26 2.89
C SER A 205 9.68 17.08 1.61
N ASP A 206 9.95 16.47 0.46
CA ASP A 206 10.09 17.20 -0.80
C ASP A 206 8.74 17.59 -1.44
N GLY A 207 7.63 16.98 -0.99
CA GLY A 207 6.31 17.16 -1.59
C GLY A 207 6.04 16.22 -2.76
N ASP A 208 6.61 15.01 -2.74
CA ASP A 208 6.29 13.95 -3.70
C ASP A 208 4.82 13.50 -3.59
N GLY A 209 4.24 13.05 -4.71
CA GLY A 209 2.89 12.44 -4.70
C GLY A 209 2.83 11.14 -3.90
N VAL A 210 3.75 10.22 -4.21
CA VAL A 210 3.95 8.97 -3.49
C VAL A 210 5.46 8.75 -3.33
N SER A 211 5.95 8.82 -2.10
CA SER A 211 7.34 8.48 -1.78
C SER A 211 7.43 7.04 -1.30
N ILE A 212 8.32 6.23 -1.90
CA ILE A 212 8.54 4.83 -1.53
C ILE A 212 10.00 4.66 -1.11
N PHE A 213 10.22 4.42 0.18
CA PHE A 213 11.56 4.28 0.75
C PHE A 213 11.67 3.02 1.60
N GLY A 214 12.46 2.05 1.15
CA GLY A 214 12.59 0.76 1.83
C GLY A 214 11.30 -0.07 1.85
N GLY A 215 10.33 0.26 0.98
CA GLY A 215 9.09 -0.48 0.83
C GLY A 215 9.23 -1.71 -0.09
N SER A 216 8.37 -2.71 0.10
CA SER A 216 8.31 -3.89 -0.77
C SER A 216 6.88 -4.32 -1.03
N HIS A 217 6.60 -4.95 -2.18
CA HIS A 217 5.23 -5.33 -2.57
C HIS A 217 4.29 -4.12 -2.56
N VAL A 218 4.63 -3.12 -3.36
CA VAL A 218 3.85 -1.89 -3.53
C VAL A 218 3.30 -1.86 -4.95
N TRP A 219 2.02 -1.54 -5.10
CA TRP A 219 1.37 -1.37 -6.39
C TRP A 219 0.60 -0.05 -6.41
N VAL A 220 1.04 0.87 -7.27
CA VAL A 220 0.37 2.15 -7.55
C VAL A 220 -0.26 2.05 -8.93
N ASP A 221 -1.57 2.26 -9.02
CA ASP A 221 -2.37 1.97 -10.22
C ASP A 221 -3.48 3.01 -10.41
N HIS A 222 -3.78 3.41 -11.65
CA HIS A 222 -4.89 4.34 -11.96
C HIS A 222 -4.98 5.59 -11.06
N CYS A 223 -3.85 6.26 -10.79
CA CYS A 223 -3.78 7.50 -10.02
C CYS A 223 -3.57 8.74 -10.91
#